data_AF-A0AAW2AVA3-F1
#
_entry.id   AF-A0AAW2AVA3-F1
#
_cell.length_a   1.000
_cell.length_b   1.000
_cell.length_c   1.000
_cell.angle_alpha   90.00
_cell.angle_beta   90.00
_cell.angle_gamma   90.00
#
_symmetry.space_group_name_H-M   'P 1'
#
loop_
_entity.id
_entity.type
_entity.pdbx_description
1 polymer ?
#
loop_
_entity_poly.entity_id
_entity_poly.type
_entity_poly.pdbx_seq_one_letter_code
_entity_poly.pdbx_strand_id
1 'polypeptide(L)'
;MDKDVNAVEVCGVRQKAQSRVKGVDAVTSVTPILQLQAVSTTIGPEDIERIAENLPSVHRKFSEFRTELSRKMKLYDMSLAEVTQLMSQILKESEFNDFESAVNNSEFQHSRKGELREGVLRVLQNLVGPKVDWSKITSCVQKKDETVSEYTERFCQSAAAYSGIVDTPEKVLEDNGPLVRMWFDGLSSEYRNALPFLDLTWSNGTLQNNLDRLAIWERDSDVKTRVKIAAASFKVNTENRQKRKCPKREGTCHYCGKPGHWMK
;
A
#
# COMPACT_ATOMS: atom_id res chain seq x y z
N MET A 1 -59.72 6.81 -13.17
CA MET A 1 -58.62 5.87 -13.44
C MET A 1 -57.36 6.71 -13.44
N ASP A 2 -56.74 6.83 -12.27
CA ASP A 2 -55.48 6.13 -11.90
C ASP A 2 -54.28 6.87 -12.55
N LYS A 3 -53.27 7.44 -11.86
CA LYS A 3 -52.87 7.51 -10.44
C LYS A 3 -52.02 8.77 -10.26
N ASP A 4 -52.16 9.42 -9.10
CA ASP A 4 -51.18 10.33 -8.53
C ASP A 4 -50.21 9.55 -7.63
N VAL A 5 -48.91 9.85 -7.70
CA VAL A 5 -48.00 9.72 -6.55
C VAL A 5 -47.09 10.93 -6.56
N ASN A 6 -47.39 11.87 -5.66
CA ASN A 6 -46.60 13.05 -5.39
C ASN A 6 -45.51 12.76 -4.35
N ALA A 7 -44.46 13.57 -4.48
CA ALA A 7 -43.22 13.54 -3.74
C ALA A 7 -43.34 13.93 -2.26
N VAL A 8 -42.30 13.52 -1.53
CA VAL A 8 -41.96 13.74 -0.13
C VAL A 8 -41.40 15.15 0.10
N GLU A 9 -41.77 15.78 1.23
CA GLU A 9 -40.95 16.69 2.09
C GLU A 9 -41.90 17.40 3.11
N VAL A 10 -41.61 17.77 4.37
CA VAL A 10 -40.45 17.81 5.29
C VAL A 10 -41.02 17.86 6.75
N CYS A 11 -40.14 17.69 7.73
CA CYS A 11 -40.15 18.25 9.11
C CYS A 11 -41.07 17.55 10.13
N GLY A 12 -40.64 17.22 11.35
CA GLY A 12 -39.41 17.50 12.09
C GLY A 12 -39.71 17.38 13.59
N VAL A 13 -38.64 17.32 14.38
CA VAL A 13 -38.56 17.65 15.83
C VAL A 13 -38.83 16.52 16.86
N ARG A 14 -37.74 16.23 17.58
CA ARG A 14 -37.63 15.52 18.87
C ARG A 14 -38.29 16.33 20.01
N GLN A 15 -38.91 15.68 21.00
CA GLN A 15 -38.52 15.77 22.42
C GLN A 15 -39.40 14.95 23.38
N LYS A 16 -38.71 14.14 24.20
CA LYS A 16 -38.86 13.84 25.63
C LYS A 16 -40.24 13.92 26.33
N ALA A 17 -40.61 12.74 26.83
CA ALA A 17 -40.76 12.36 28.25
C ALA A 17 -41.97 12.80 29.09
N GLN A 18 -42.59 11.77 29.69
CA GLN A 18 -43.33 11.71 30.97
C GLN A 18 -44.69 12.45 30.98
N SER A 19 -45.82 11.85 31.35
CA SER A 19 -46.07 10.85 32.39
C SER A 19 -47.54 10.37 32.31
N ARG A 20 -47.81 9.26 32.99
CA ARG A 20 -48.99 8.97 33.85
C ARG A 20 -49.73 7.67 33.49
N VAL A 21 -49.92 6.92 34.57
CA VAL A 21 -50.27 5.50 34.72
C VAL A 21 -51.79 5.27 34.64
N LYS A 22 -52.17 4.12 34.06
CA LYS A 22 -53.32 3.20 34.35
C LYS A 22 -53.59 2.43 33.05
N GLY A 23 -53.66 1.11 32.93
CA GLY A 23 -53.68 -0.03 33.82
C GLY A 23 -54.15 -1.23 32.98
N VAL A 24 -54.07 -2.43 33.54
CA VAL A 24 -54.81 -3.66 33.17
C VAL A 24 -54.22 -4.55 32.06
N ASP A 25 -53.69 -5.67 32.55
CA ASP A 25 -53.68 -7.06 32.08
C ASP A 25 -53.03 -7.52 30.77
N ALA A 26 -52.12 -8.49 31.00
CA ALA A 26 -51.85 -9.71 30.25
C ALA A 26 -51.40 -9.59 28.79
N VAL A 27 -50.11 -9.88 28.56
CA VAL A 27 -49.64 -11.13 27.92
C VAL A 27 -48.14 -11.17 28.18
N THR A 28 -47.66 -12.19 28.90
CA THR A 28 -46.23 -12.49 28.99
C THR A 28 -45.79 -13.02 27.63
N SER A 29 -45.46 -12.12 26.70
CA SER A 29 -44.74 -12.50 25.50
C SER A 29 -43.32 -12.84 25.94
N VAL A 30 -43.08 -14.12 26.21
CA VAL A 30 -41.73 -14.67 26.24
C VAL A 30 -41.23 -14.58 24.81
N THR A 31 -40.66 -13.43 24.46
CA THR A 31 -39.82 -13.32 23.28
C THR A 31 -38.65 -14.25 23.56
N PRO A 32 -38.42 -15.31 22.76
CA PRO A 32 -37.15 -15.99 22.85
C PRO A 32 -36.12 -14.95 22.42
N ILE A 33 -35.33 -14.47 23.38
CA ILE A 33 -34.03 -13.90 23.05
C ILE A 33 -33.32 -15.07 22.40
N LEU A 34 -33.35 -15.11 21.08
CA LEU A 34 -32.39 -15.84 20.27
C LEU A 34 -31.04 -15.26 20.66
N GLN A 35 -30.45 -15.82 21.71
CA GLN A 35 -29.02 -15.82 21.88
C GLN A 35 -28.51 -16.52 20.64
N LEU A 36 -28.17 -15.73 19.62
CA LEU A 36 -27.16 -16.09 18.64
C LEU A 36 -25.88 -16.28 19.46
N GLN A 37 -25.77 -17.44 20.12
CA GLN A 37 -24.49 -17.99 20.47
C GLN A 37 -23.79 -18.11 19.13
N ALA A 38 -22.83 -17.23 18.89
CA ALA A 38 -21.81 -17.50 17.90
C ALA A 38 -21.24 -18.86 18.30
N VAL A 39 -21.66 -19.90 17.59
CA VAL A 39 -21.09 -21.23 17.72
C VAL A 39 -19.66 -21.05 17.23
N SER A 40 -18.76 -20.75 18.15
CA SER A 40 -17.32 -20.85 17.94
C SER A 40 -17.07 -22.32 17.68
N THR A 41 -17.22 -22.72 16.43
CA THR A 41 -16.91 -24.07 15.98
C THR A 41 -15.39 -24.12 16.00
N THR A 42 -14.84 -24.64 17.10
CA THR A 42 -13.41 -24.96 17.20
C THR A 42 -13.06 -25.84 16.02
N ILE A 43 -12.07 -25.41 15.24
CA ILE A 43 -11.71 -26.03 13.98
C ILE A 43 -11.02 -27.36 14.31
N GLY A 44 -11.55 -28.48 13.80
CA GLY A 44 -10.98 -29.79 14.05
C GLY A 44 -9.71 -30.05 13.21
N PRO A 45 -8.92 -31.09 13.55
CA PRO A 45 -7.76 -31.49 12.74
C PRO A 45 -8.11 -31.73 11.25
N GLU A 46 -9.24 -32.39 10.97
CA GLU A 46 -9.70 -32.65 9.59
C GLU A 46 -10.04 -31.35 8.84
N ASP A 47 -10.58 -30.35 9.55
CA ASP A 47 -10.86 -29.05 8.95
C ASP A 47 -9.55 -28.30 8.64
N ILE A 48 -8.53 -28.41 9.49
CA ILE A 48 -7.21 -27.84 9.29
C ILE A 48 -6.54 -28.46 8.06
N GLU A 49 -6.55 -29.79 7.94
CA GLU A 49 -6.03 -30.50 6.77
C GLU A 49 -6.73 -30.05 5.49
N ARG A 50 -8.07 -30.02 5.50
CA ARG A 50 -8.86 -29.54 4.36
C ARG A 50 -8.55 -28.08 4.02
N ILE A 51 -8.32 -27.22 5.01
CA ILE A 51 -7.94 -25.83 4.75
C ILE A 51 -6.53 -25.75 4.14
N ALA A 52 -5.58 -26.54 4.65
CA ALA A 52 -4.21 -26.60 4.15
C ALA A 52 -4.16 -27.01 2.68
N GLU A 53 -4.90 -28.04 2.29
CA GLU A 53 -4.97 -28.51 0.90
C GLU A 53 -5.56 -27.49 -0.08
N ASN A 54 -6.45 -26.62 0.41
CA ASN A 54 -7.11 -25.59 -0.40
C ASN A 54 -6.32 -24.28 -0.48
N LEU A 55 -5.18 -24.17 0.21
CA LEU A 55 -4.34 -22.97 0.16
C LEU A 55 -3.38 -23.02 -1.03
N PRO A 56 -3.14 -21.89 -1.72
CA PRO A 56 -2.10 -21.80 -2.74
C PRO A 56 -0.72 -22.15 -2.17
N SER A 57 0.19 -22.63 -3.02
CA SER A 57 1.56 -22.93 -2.57
C SER A 57 2.26 -21.68 -2.00
N VAL A 58 2.65 -21.74 -0.72
CA VAL A 58 3.34 -20.65 -0.02
C VAL A 58 4.63 -20.22 -0.72
N HIS A 59 5.37 -21.16 -1.32
CA HIS A 59 6.65 -20.87 -1.98
C HIS A 59 6.53 -20.39 -3.43
N ARG A 60 5.45 -20.75 -4.13
CA ARG A 60 5.27 -20.41 -5.56
C ARG A 60 4.36 -19.22 -5.76
N LYS A 61 3.33 -19.08 -4.92
CA LYS A 61 2.23 -18.13 -5.05
C LYS A 61 1.97 -17.42 -3.72
N PHE A 62 3.03 -16.87 -3.12
CA PHE A 62 2.96 -16.30 -1.76
C PHE A 62 1.88 -15.21 -1.61
N SER A 63 1.71 -14.31 -2.59
CA SER A 63 0.69 -13.26 -2.51
C SER A 63 -0.75 -13.84 -2.52
N GLU A 64 -1.02 -14.83 -3.36
CA GLU A 64 -2.30 -15.56 -3.37
C GLU A 64 -2.50 -16.32 -2.05
N PHE A 65 -1.46 -17.00 -1.57
CA PHE A 65 -1.46 -17.70 -0.29
C PHE A 65 -1.77 -16.77 0.88
N ARG A 66 -1.07 -15.63 0.97
CA ARG A 66 -1.26 -14.61 2.02
C ARG A 66 -2.70 -14.10 2.03
N THR A 67 -3.25 -13.80 0.85
CA THR A 67 -4.61 -13.29 0.68
C THR A 67 -5.64 -14.32 1.15
N GLU A 68 -5.49 -15.57 0.70
CA GLU A 68 -6.43 -16.64 1.04
C GLU A 68 -6.30 -17.07 2.50
N LEU A 69 -5.09 -17.15 3.06
CA LEU A 69 -4.86 -17.41 4.48
C LEU A 69 -5.52 -16.33 5.35
N SER A 70 -5.31 -15.04 5.04
CA SER A 70 -5.96 -13.93 5.75
C SER A 70 -7.49 -14.06 5.74
N ARG A 71 -8.06 -14.40 4.57
CA ARG A 71 -9.49 -14.65 4.41
C ARG A 71 -9.98 -15.81 5.26
N LYS A 72 -9.25 -16.94 5.30
CA LYS A 72 -9.59 -18.13 6.09
C LYS A 72 -9.48 -17.86 7.59
N MET A 73 -8.40 -17.22 8.04
CA MET A 73 -8.23 -16.81 9.44
C MET A 73 -9.38 -15.92 9.93
N LYS A 74 -9.91 -15.06 9.06
CA LYS A 74 -11.08 -14.23 9.36
C LYS A 74 -12.39 -15.03 9.34
N LEU A 75 -12.58 -15.88 8.33
CA LEU A 75 -13.82 -16.66 8.15
C LEU A 75 -14.06 -17.65 9.29
N TYR A 76 -13.01 -18.35 9.71
CA TYR A 76 -13.09 -19.35 10.78
C TYR A 76 -12.70 -18.77 12.15
N ASP A 77 -12.42 -17.47 12.22
CA ASP A 77 -12.06 -16.75 13.45
C ASP A 77 -10.91 -17.41 14.24
N MET A 78 -9.91 -17.92 13.50
CA MET A 78 -8.83 -18.78 13.99
C MET A 78 -8.03 -18.16 15.14
N SER A 79 -7.74 -18.98 16.14
CA SER A 79 -6.80 -18.72 17.22
C SER A 79 -5.34 -18.91 16.77
N LEU A 80 -4.39 -18.45 17.58
CA LEU A 80 -2.96 -18.65 17.29
C LEU A 80 -2.60 -20.12 17.19
N ALA A 81 -3.15 -20.96 18.07
CA ALA A 81 -2.88 -22.39 18.09
C ALA A 81 -3.37 -23.09 16.81
N GLU A 82 -4.58 -22.76 16.34
CA GLU A 82 -5.12 -23.31 15.09
C GLU A 82 -4.29 -22.85 13.88
N VAL A 83 -3.83 -21.60 13.86
CA VAL A 83 -2.95 -21.08 12.82
C VAL A 83 -1.59 -21.79 12.84
N THR A 84 -1.00 -22.00 14.02
CA THR A 84 0.27 -22.72 14.15
C THR A 84 0.13 -24.15 13.68
N GLN A 85 -0.95 -24.84 14.06
CA GLN A 85 -1.23 -26.19 13.56
C GLN A 85 -1.49 -26.22 12.05
N LEU A 86 -2.13 -25.20 11.48
CA LEU A 86 -2.28 -25.08 10.03
C LEU A 86 -0.92 -24.89 9.35
N MET A 87 -0.04 -24.06 9.91
CA MET A 87 1.28 -23.80 9.33
C MET A 87 2.20 -25.03 9.40
N SER A 88 2.05 -25.90 10.40
CA SER A 88 2.84 -27.14 10.47
C SER A 88 2.53 -28.12 9.33
N GLN A 89 1.34 -28.01 8.71
CA GLN A 89 0.96 -28.79 7.52
C GLN A 89 1.48 -28.20 6.21
N ILE A 90 1.88 -26.92 6.20
CA ILE A 90 2.17 -26.16 4.98
C ILE A 90 3.65 -25.87 4.81
N LEU A 91 4.33 -25.57 5.91
CA LEU A 91 5.74 -25.20 5.93
C LEU A 91 6.64 -26.45 6.02
N LYS A 92 7.88 -26.35 5.53
CA LYS A 92 8.89 -27.37 5.81
C LYS A 92 9.24 -27.33 7.30
N GLU A 93 9.70 -28.45 7.85
CA GLU A 93 10.05 -28.58 9.27
C GLU A 93 10.95 -27.44 9.78
N SER A 94 12.02 -27.09 9.04
CA SER A 94 12.89 -25.97 9.42
C SER A 94 12.17 -24.61 9.42
N GLU A 95 11.31 -24.36 8.44
CA GLU A 95 10.54 -23.11 8.30
C GLU A 95 9.45 -23.02 9.38
N PHE A 96 8.85 -24.16 9.74
CA PHE A 96 7.89 -24.26 10.82
C PHE A 96 8.54 -23.98 12.18
N ASN A 97 9.72 -24.54 12.45
CA ASN A 97 10.45 -24.27 13.69
C ASN A 97 10.78 -22.77 13.84
N ASP A 98 11.21 -22.13 12.75
CA ASP A 98 11.47 -20.69 12.73
C ASP A 98 10.18 -19.88 12.91
N PHE A 99 9.08 -20.30 12.28
CA PHE A 99 7.77 -19.70 12.43
C PHE A 99 7.24 -19.79 13.86
N GLU A 100 7.26 -20.99 14.45
CA GLU A 100 6.79 -21.24 15.82
C GLU A 100 7.62 -20.43 16.82
N SER A 101 8.94 -20.40 16.66
CA SER A 101 9.82 -19.56 17.48
C SER A 101 9.47 -18.06 17.36
N ALA A 102 9.28 -17.56 16.14
CA ALA A 102 8.95 -16.15 15.92
C ALA A 102 7.58 -15.76 16.51
N VAL A 103 6.59 -16.64 16.38
CA VAL A 103 5.24 -16.42 16.92
C VAL A 103 5.21 -16.56 18.45
N ASN A 104 5.95 -17.49 19.03
CA ASN A 104 5.99 -17.66 20.50
C ASN A 104 6.78 -16.54 21.20
N ASN A 105 7.80 -15.97 20.55
CA ASN A 105 8.58 -14.85 21.07
C ASN A 105 7.94 -13.47 20.83
N SER A 106 6.79 -13.44 20.16
CA SER A 106 6.07 -12.20 19.85
C SER A 106 4.96 -11.91 20.86
N GLU A 107 4.58 -10.65 20.99
CA GLU A 107 3.47 -10.21 21.86
C GLU A 107 2.07 -10.65 21.34
N PHE A 108 2.00 -11.53 20.33
CA PHE A 108 0.75 -11.95 19.70
C PHE A 108 -0.16 -12.77 20.61
N GLN A 109 0.37 -13.42 21.66
CA GLN A 109 -0.43 -14.22 22.58
C GLN A 109 -1.54 -13.42 23.30
N HIS A 110 -1.37 -12.10 23.45
CA HIS A 110 -2.35 -11.21 24.07
C HIS A 110 -2.92 -10.15 23.11
N SER A 111 -2.53 -10.21 21.83
CA SER A 111 -2.94 -9.24 20.83
C SER A 111 -4.41 -9.41 20.43
N ARG A 112 -5.04 -8.32 19.96
CA ARG A 112 -6.40 -8.40 19.39
C ARG A 112 -6.36 -9.28 18.13
N LYS A 113 -7.46 -9.98 17.81
CA LYS A 113 -7.50 -10.91 16.65
C LYS A 113 -7.07 -10.27 15.31
N GLY A 114 -7.31 -8.97 15.12
CA GLY A 114 -6.83 -8.25 13.93
C GLY A 114 -5.30 -8.10 13.90
N GLU A 115 -4.69 -7.75 15.03
CA GLU A 115 -3.24 -7.60 15.18
C GLU A 115 -2.53 -8.95 15.07
N LEU A 116 -3.12 -10.01 15.62
CA LEU A 116 -2.64 -11.38 15.47
C LEU A 116 -2.58 -11.79 13.99
N ARG A 117 -3.63 -11.49 13.22
CA ARG A 117 -3.66 -11.80 11.78
C ARG A 117 -2.53 -11.10 11.03
N GLU A 118 -2.40 -9.80 11.19
CA GLU A 118 -1.32 -9.05 10.52
C GLU A 118 0.07 -9.47 11.01
N GLY A 119 0.20 -9.80 12.29
CA GLY A 119 1.43 -10.31 12.90
C GLY A 119 1.89 -11.62 12.26
N VAL A 120 1.01 -12.62 12.21
CA VAL A 120 1.29 -13.92 11.58
C VAL A 120 1.69 -13.74 10.10
N LEU A 121 0.92 -12.96 9.34
CA LEU A 121 1.21 -12.74 7.91
C LEU A 121 2.57 -12.06 7.72
N ARG A 122 2.96 -11.15 8.63
CA ARG A 122 4.26 -10.49 8.61
C ARG A 122 5.41 -11.47 8.93
N VAL A 123 5.23 -12.35 9.91
CA VAL A 123 6.21 -13.41 10.21
C VAL A 123 6.41 -14.30 8.98
N LEU A 124 5.32 -14.76 8.36
CA LEU A 124 5.39 -15.58 7.15
C LEU A 124 6.05 -14.84 5.97
N GLN A 125 5.76 -13.56 5.78
CA GLN A 125 6.40 -12.72 4.76
C GLN A 125 7.92 -12.68 4.94
N ASN A 126 8.41 -12.61 6.18
CA ASN A 126 9.84 -12.55 6.48
C ASN A 126 10.53 -13.90 6.32
N LEU A 127 9.84 -15.00 6.63
CA LEU A 127 10.42 -16.36 6.57
C LEU A 127 10.40 -16.95 5.17
N VAL A 128 9.25 -16.90 4.50
CA VAL A 128 9.00 -17.61 3.25
C VAL A 128 8.45 -16.72 2.14
N GLY A 129 8.16 -15.46 2.44
CA GLY A 129 7.73 -14.49 1.44
C GLY A 129 8.84 -14.13 0.45
N PRO A 130 8.48 -13.47 -0.66
CA PRO A 130 9.46 -12.93 -1.60
C PRO A 130 10.48 -12.08 -0.87
N LYS A 131 11.76 -12.39 -1.06
CA LYS A 131 12.84 -11.59 -0.49
C LYS A 131 12.76 -10.18 -1.06
N VAL A 132 12.78 -9.20 -0.16
CA VAL A 132 12.86 -7.79 -0.52
C VAL A 132 14.13 -7.58 -1.33
N ASP A 133 13.99 -7.09 -2.54
CA ASP A 133 15.09 -6.83 -3.47
C ASP A 133 14.93 -5.45 -4.09
N TRP A 134 15.40 -4.44 -3.36
CA TRP A 134 15.41 -3.05 -3.82
C TRP A 134 16.22 -2.84 -5.11
N SER A 135 17.15 -3.75 -5.45
CA SER A 135 17.91 -3.64 -6.70
C SER A 135 17.01 -3.87 -7.92
N LYS A 136 16.00 -4.75 -7.82
CA LYS A 136 15.02 -4.98 -8.89
C LYS A 136 14.13 -3.77 -9.15
N ILE A 137 13.76 -3.06 -8.08
CA ILE A 137 12.94 -1.84 -8.18
C ILE A 137 13.75 -0.69 -8.76
N THR A 138 14.94 -0.45 -8.22
CA THR A 138 15.82 0.65 -8.67
C THR A 138 16.35 0.47 -10.09
N SER A 139 16.54 -0.77 -10.54
CA SER A 139 16.88 -1.07 -11.95
C SER A 139 15.68 -1.05 -12.90
N CYS A 140 14.45 -0.94 -12.38
CA CYS A 140 13.25 -0.79 -13.19
C CYS A 140 13.14 0.65 -13.70
N VAL A 141 13.80 0.91 -14.83
CA VAL A 141 13.78 2.19 -15.55
C VAL A 141 12.96 2.10 -16.84
N GLN A 142 12.42 3.22 -17.29
CA GLN A 142 11.69 3.36 -18.54
C GLN A 142 12.63 3.11 -19.72
N LYS A 143 12.25 2.20 -20.62
CA LYS A 143 13.00 1.89 -21.84
C LYS A 143 12.76 2.97 -22.91
N LYS A 144 13.66 3.06 -23.89
CA LYS A 144 13.68 4.13 -24.89
C LYS A 144 12.36 4.30 -25.65
N ASP A 145 11.70 3.20 -25.99
CA ASP A 145 10.47 3.17 -26.79
C ASP A 145 9.24 2.72 -25.98
N GLU A 146 9.36 2.72 -24.65
CA GLU A 146 8.28 2.33 -23.74
C GLU A 146 7.51 3.56 -23.29
N THR A 147 6.18 3.50 -23.37
CA THR A 147 5.29 4.56 -22.88
C THR A 147 5.37 4.66 -21.35
N VAL A 148 4.95 5.79 -20.79
CA VAL A 148 4.91 5.93 -19.32
C VAL A 148 3.95 4.93 -18.70
N SER A 149 2.83 4.62 -19.36
CA SER A 149 1.87 3.64 -18.88
C SER A 149 2.47 2.23 -18.80
N GLU A 150 3.13 1.77 -19.86
CA GLU A 150 3.79 0.44 -19.89
C GLU A 150 4.92 0.35 -18.85
N TYR A 151 5.72 1.42 -18.74
CA TYR A 151 6.75 1.52 -17.71
C TYR A 151 6.15 1.40 -16.31
N THR A 152 5.05 2.10 -16.05
CA THR A 152 4.38 2.12 -14.75
C THR A 152 3.82 0.76 -14.41
N GLU A 153 3.15 0.09 -15.34
CA GLU A 153 2.65 -1.27 -15.12
C GLU A 153 3.78 -2.21 -14.69
N ARG A 154 4.91 -2.19 -15.42
CA ARG A 154 6.08 -2.99 -15.11
C ARG A 154 6.72 -2.61 -13.78
N PHE A 155 6.77 -1.32 -13.45
CA PHE A 155 7.24 -0.83 -12.17
C PHE A 155 6.34 -1.32 -11.03
N CYS A 156 5.01 -1.21 -11.15
CA CYS A 156 4.07 -1.67 -10.14
C CYS A 156 4.17 -3.18 -9.91
N GLN A 157 4.33 -3.97 -10.97
CA GLN A 157 4.60 -5.41 -10.86
C GLN A 157 5.91 -5.68 -10.10
N SER A 158 6.99 -4.98 -10.45
CA SER A 158 8.27 -5.12 -9.76
C SER A 158 8.20 -4.67 -8.29
N ALA A 159 7.50 -3.57 -8.00
CA ALA A 159 7.35 -3.05 -6.65
C ALA A 159 6.52 -4.00 -5.77
N ALA A 160 5.41 -4.52 -6.28
CA ALA A 160 4.60 -5.51 -5.57
C ALA A 160 5.37 -6.82 -5.30
N ALA A 161 6.25 -7.22 -6.22
CA ALA A 161 7.04 -8.44 -6.06
C ALA A 161 8.22 -8.30 -5.09
N TYR A 162 8.87 -7.12 -5.03
CA TYR A 162 10.19 -6.98 -4.41
C TYR A 162 10.31 -5.90 -3.33
N SER A 163 9.30 -5.04 -3.11
CA SER A 163 9.46 -3.88 -2.19
C SER A 163 9.31 -4.24 -0.72
N GLY A 164 8.48 -5.23 -0.42
CA GLY A 164 8.01 -5.49 0.94
C GLY A 164 7.12 -4.38 1.54
N ILE A 165 6.78 -3.34 0.77
CA ILE A 165 5.87 -2.25 1.19
C ILE A 165 4.43 -2.57 0.81
N VAL A 166 4.23 -2.96 -0.45
CA VAL A 166 2.92 -3.27 -1.02
C VAL A 166 2.95 -4.66 -1.63
N ASP A 167 1.79 -5.32 -1.58
CA ASP A 167 1.57 -6.73 -1.88
C ASP A 167 0.80 -6.96 -3.19
N THR A 168 0.31 -5.88 -3.81
CA THR A 168 -0.41 -5.88 -5.09
C THR A 168 -0.02 -4.67 -5.95
N PRO A 169 0.06 -4.79 -7.29
CA PRO A 169 0.37 -3.68 -8.18
C PRO A 169 -0.56 -2.46 -8.03
N GLU A 170 -1.85 -2.68 -7.76
CA GLU A 170 -2.87 -1.63 -7.66
C GLU A 170 -2.60 -0.72 -6.46
N LYS A 171 -2.21 -1.31 -5.32
CA LYS A 171 -1.81 -0.57 -4.12
C LYS A 171 -0.55 0.28 -4.33
N VAL A 172 0.30 -0.05 -5.31
CA VAL A 172 1.46 0.80 -5.65
C VAL A 172 0.98 2.15 -6.19
N LEU A 173 -0.15 2.18 -6.91
CA LEU A 173 -0.69 3.42 -7.49
C LEU A 173 -1.20 4.39 -6.40
N GLU A 174 -1.61 3.84 -5.25
CA GLU A 174 -2.04 4.59 -4.08
C GLU A 174 -0.87 5.04 -3.20
N ASP A 175 0.35 4.57 -3.46
CA ASP A 175 1.55 4.96 -2.70
C ASP A 175 1.86 6.45 -2.90
N ASN A 176 2.29 7.10 -1.82
CA ASN A 176 2.79 8.48 -1.79
C ASN A 176 4.19 8.56 -1.15
N GLY A 177 4.90 7.44 -1.12
CA GLY A 177 6.13 7.22 -0.36
C GLY A 177 7.33 6.91 -1.25
N PRO A 178 8.26 6.05 -0.77
CA PRO A 178 9.50 5.74 -1.47
C PRO A 178 9.30 5.17 -2.88
N LEU A 179 8.19 4.46 -3.15
CA LEU A 179 7.96 3.86 -4.46
C LEU A 179 7.67 4.92 -5.51
N VAL A 180 6.95 5.98 -5.15
CA VAL A 180 6.76 7.14 -6.03
C VAL A 180 8.11 7.74 -6.40
N ARG A 181 9.00 7.96 -5.43
CA ARG A 181 10.34 8.51 -5.70
C ARG A 181 11.13 7.63 -6.67
N MET A 182 11.11 6.31 -6.49
CA MET A 182 11.81 5.37 -7.36
C MET A 182 11.23 5.36 -8.78
N TRP A 183 9.91 5.41 -8.91
CA TRP A 183 9.25 5.53 -10.21
C TRP A 183 9.67 6.82 -10.95
N PHE A 184 9.68 7.94 -10.23
CA PHE A 184 10.17 9.22 -10.76
C PHE A 184 11.62 9.16 -11.24
N ASP A 185 12.49 8.51 -10.47
CA ASP A 185 13.92 8.38 -10.80
C ASP A 185 14.16 7.45 -12.00
N GLY A 186 13.29 6.46 -12.21
CA GLY A 186 13.35 5.52 -13.33
C GLY A 186 12.75 6.03 -14.65
N LEU A 187 12.02 7.15 -14.65
CA LEU A 187 11.53 7.78 -15.88
C LEU A 187 12.66 8.15 -16.86
N SER A 188 12.34 8.19 -18.15
CA SER A 188 13.29 8.62 -19.16
C SER A 188 13.72 10.09 -18.94
N SER A 189 14.85 10.49 -19.51
CA SER A 189 15.36 11.84 -19.34
C SER A 189 14.41 12.92 -19.89
N GLU A 190 13.62 12.61 -20.93
CA GLU A 190 12.60 13.53 -21.46
C GLU A 190 11.57 13.86 -20.38
N TYR A 191 10.97 12.84 -19.77
CA TYR A 191 9.99 13.01 -18.71
C TYR A 191 10.60 13.66 -17.48
N ARG A 192 11.75 13.18 -17.01
CA ARG A 192 12.41 13.74 -15.80
C ARG A 192 12.70 15.24 -15.93
N ASN A 193 13.09 15.70 -17.11
CA ASN A 193 13.34 17.12 -17.36
C ASN A 193 12.05 17.95 -17.47
N ALA A 194 10.91 17.33 -17.81
CA ALA A 194 9.62 18.00 -17.91
C ALA A 194 8.98 18.23 -16.53
N LEU A 195 9.19 17.32 -15.57
CA LEU A 195 8.51 17.34 -14.27
C LEU A 195 8.53 18.68 -13.52
N PRO A 196 9.67 19.42 -13.43
CA PRO A 196 9.69 20.69 -12.70
C PRO A 196 8.78 21.76 -13.33
N PHE A 197 8.55 21.69 -14.64
CA PHE A 197 7.69 22.61 -15.38
C PHE A 197 6.21 22.22 -15.29
N LEU A 198 5.93 20.99 -14.89
CA LEU A 198 4.59 20.46 -14.69
C LEU A 198 4.14 20.54 -13.24
N ASP A 199 4.98 21.07 -12.33
CA ASP A 199 4.78 21.06 -10.88
C ASP A 199 4.46 19.63 -10.37
N LEU A 200 5.20 18.67 -10.91
CA LEU A 200 5.13 17.26 -10.53
C LEU A 200 6.35 16.90 -9.70
N THR A 201 6.10 16.45 -8.48
CA THR A 201 7.13 15.98 -7.58
C THR A 201 6.66 14.68 -6.93
N TRP A 202 7.63 13.88 -6.51
CA TRP A 202 7.36 12.63 -5.80
C TRP A 202 6.64 12.84 -4.46
N SER A 203 6.65 14.05 -3.90
CA SER A 203 6.05 14.37 -2.60
C SER A 203 4.63 14.92 -2.69
N ASN A 204 4.14 15.27 -3.89
CA ASN A 204 2.92 16.08 -4.04
C ASN A 204 1.67 15.26 -4.40
N GLY A 205 1.67 13.96 -4.13
CA GLY A 205 0.50 13.12 -4.35
C GLY A 205 0.85 11.64 -4.47
N THR A 206 -0.19 10.84 -4.73
CA THR A 206 -0.02 9.41 -5.04
C THR A 206 0.60 9.21 -6.42
N LEU A 207 1.11 8.01 -6.68
CA LEU A 207 1.58 7.65 -8.02
C LEU A 207 0.48 7.85 -9.07
N GLN A 208 -0.77 7.46 -8.79
CA GLN A 208 -1.90 7.63 -9.71
C GLN A 208 -2.11 9.10 -10.12
N ASN A 209 -2.12 10.02 -9.14
CA ASN A 209 -2.30 11.45 -9.43
C ASN A 209 -1.19 11.99 -10.36
N ASN A 210 0.04 11.55 -10.13
CA ASN A 210 1.17 11.93 -10.97
C ASN A 210 1.04 11.38 -12.40
N LEU A 211 0.56 10.14 -12.55
CA LEU A 211 0.30 9.53 -13.86
C LEU A 211 -0.78 10.27 -14.64
N ASP A 212 -1.91 10.59 -13.99
CA ASP A 212 -3.02 11.28 -14.65
C ASP A 212 -2.59 12.64 -15.19
N ARG A 213 -1.81 13.38 -14.40
CA ARG A 213 -1.24 14.68 -14.81
C ARG A 213 -0.24 14.54 -15.96
N LEU A 214 0.58 13.49 -15.97
CA LEU A 214 1.49 13.20 -17.08
C LEU A 214 0.74 12.79 -18.34
N ALA A 215 -0.31 11.98 -18.23
CA ALA A 215 -1.14 11.57 -19.36
C ALA A 215 -1.90 12.75 -19.98
N ILE A 216 -2.26 13.78 -19.19
CA ILE A 216 -2.79 15.04 -19.73
C ILE A 216 -1.71 15.76 -20.54
N TRP A 217 -0.49 15.87 -20.00
CA TRP A 217 0.64 16.49 -20.69
C TRP A 217 1.04 15.77 -21.98
N GLU A 218 1.03 14.44 -22.00
CA GLU A 218 1.36 13.65 -23.19
C GLU A 218 0.41 13.88 -24.36
N ARG A 219 -0.87 14.15 -24.05
CA ARG A 219 -1.92 14.42 -25.05
C ARG A 219 -1.92 15.85 -25.57
N ASP A 220 -1.37 16.80 -24.82
CA ASP A 220 -1.33 18.21 -25.22
C ASP A 220 0.00 18.54 -25.93
N SER A 221 -0.01 18.53 -27.27
CA SER A 221 1.16 18.79 -28.10
C SER A 221 1.77 20.19 -27.89
N ASP A 222 0.94 21.18 -27.59
CA ASP A 222 1.37 22.57 -27.44
C ASP A 222 2.03 22.79 -26.09
N VAL A 223 1.47 22.24 -25.01
CA VAL A 223 2.12 22.22 -23.69
C VAL A 223 3.41 21.40 -23.77
N LYS A 224 3.39 20.24 -24.43
CA LYS A 224 4.59 19.40 -24.61
C LYS A 224 5.72 20.16 -25.31
N THR A 225 5.41 20.90 -26.37
CA THR A 225 6.39 21.73 -27.08
C THR A 225 6.93 22.86 -26.21
N ARG A 226 6.06 23.59 -25.50
CA ARG A 226 6.45 24.67 -24.58
C ARG A 226 7.38 24.17 -23.47
N VAL A 227 7.06 23.03 -22.87
CA VAL A 227 7.88 22.41 -21.81
C VAL A 227 9.24 21.98 -22.36
N LYS A 228 9.29 21.39 -23.57
CA LYS A 228 10.56 21.03 -24.22
C LYS A 228 11.47 22.25 -24.45
N ILE A 229 10.89 23.35 -24.93
CA ILE A 229 11.63 24.62 -25.11
C ILE A 229 12.14 25.13 -23.77
N ALA A 230 11.27 25.22 -22.76
CA ALA A 230 11.64 25.70 -21.43
C ALA A 230 12.74 24.84 -20.77
N ALA A 231 12.64 23.52 -20.87
CA ALA A 231 13.64 22.58 -20.35
C ALA A 231 14.99 22.74 -21.05
N ALA A 232 15.00 22.89 -22.38
CA ALA A 232 16.23 23.13 -23.14
C ALA A 232 16.87 24.48 -22.74
N SER A 233 16.09 25.55 -22.64
CA SER A 233 16.59 26.87 -22.20
C SER A 233 17.14 26.84 -20.78
N PHE A 234 16.48 26.14 -19.85
CA PHE A 234 16.95 25.98 -18.48
C PHE A 234 18.29 25.24 -18.43
N LYS A 235 18.46 24.19 -19.22
CA LYS A 235 19.73 23.44 -19.32
C LYS A 235 20.87 24.32 -19.83
N VAL A 236 20.64 25.09 -20.89
CA VAL A 236 21.65 26.02 -21.43
C VAL A 236 22.02 27.10 -20.39
N ASN A 237 21.03 27.65 -19.68
CA ASN A 237 21.27 28.67 -18.66
C ASN A 237 22.04 28.12 -17.45
N THR A 238 21.75 26.89 -17.02
CA THR A 238 22.46 26.24 -15.91
C THR A 238 23.90 25.87 -16.29
N GLU A 239 24.14 25.34 -17.49
CA GLU A 239 25.49 25.08 -18.01
C GLU A 239 26.29 26.37 -18.14
N ASN A 240 25.69 27.45 -18.66
CA ASN A 240 26.34 28.75 -18.75
C ASN A 240 26.65 29.34 -17.38
N ARG A 241 25.74 29.16 -16.39
CA ARG A 241 25.98 29.59 -15.01
C ARG A 241 27.11 28.79 -14.35
N GLN A 242 27.22 27.49 -14.64
CA GLN A 242 28.33 26.66 -14.16
C GLN A 242 29.66 27.05 -14.83
N LYS A 243 29.67 27.29 -16.15
CA LYS A 243 30.86 27.77 -16.88
C LYS A 243 31.30 29.18 -16.46
N ARG A 244 30.36 30.03 -16.02
CA ARG A 244 30.63 31.36 -15.46
C ARG A 244 31.02 31.36 -13.98
N LYS A 245 30.92 30.23 -13.27
CA LYS A 245 31.58 30.12 -11.97
C LYS A 245 33.08 30.10 -12.25
N CYS A 246 33.74 31.24 -12.01
CA CYS A 246 35.19 31.33 -12.06
C CYS A 246 35.78 30.14 -11.29
N PRO A 247 36.81 29.45 -11.84
CA PRO A 247 37.49 28.41 -11.08
C PRO A 247 37.93 29.02 -9.76
N LYS A 248 37.46 28.45 -8.64
CA LYS A 248 37.91 28.87 -7.32
C LYS A 248 39.44 28.76 -7.35
N ARG A 249 40.15 29.88 -7.15
CA ARG A 249 41.60 29.83 -6.98
C ARG A 249 41.86 28.94 -5.76
N GLU A 250 42.63 27.87 -5.96
CA GLU A 250 43.04 26.98 -4.87
C GLU A 250 43.58 27.82 -3.70
N GLY A 251 43.12 27.52 -2.47
CA GLY A 251 43.54 28.25 -1.27
C GLY A 251 42.66 29.45 -0.85
N THR A 252 41.54 29.71 -1.52
CA THR A 252 40.60 30.79 -1.14
C THR A 252 39.38 30.30 -0.35
N CYS A 253 39.00 31.07 0.68
CA CYS A 253 37.86 30.76 1.55
C CYS A 253 36.55 30.71 0.77
N HIS A 254 35.71 29.69 1.03
CA HIS A 254 34.44 29.51 0.33
C HIS A 254 33.46 30.69 0.53
N TYR A 255 33.46 31.32 1.70
CA TYR A 255 32.50 32.37 2.04
C TYR A 255 32.95 33.78 1.62
N CYS A 256 34.24 34.10 1.78
CA CYS A 256 34.73 35.47 1.54
C CYS A 256 35.70 35.60 0.35
N GLY A 257 36.11 34.50 -0.29
CA GLY A 257 36.99 34.51 -1.46
C GLY A 257 38.44 34.97 -1.21
N LYS A 258 38.82 35.24 0.05
CA LYS A 258 40.18 35.64 0.42
C LYS A 258 41.08 34.41 0.64
N PRO A 259 42.35 34.45 0.23
CA PRO A 259 43.31 33.40 0.57
C PRO A 259 43.61 33.38 2.08
N GLY A 260 43.87 32.18 2.64
CA GLY A 260 44.33 32.02 4.02
C GLY A 260 43.25 32.00 5.12
N HIS A 261 41.96 32.10 4.77
CA HIS A 261 40.84 31.90 5.69
C HIS A 261 40.37 30.44 5.63
N TRP A 262 41.08 29.54 6.30
CA TRP A 262 40.55 28.21 6.60
C TRP A 262 39.82 28.30 7.95
N MET A 263 38.52 27.99 7.97
CA MET A 263 37.82 27.79 9.23
C MET A 263 38.52 26.65 9.99
N LYS A 264 38.87 26.90 11.26
CA LYS A 264 39.11 25.82 12.22
C LYS A 264 37.82 25.04 12.43
#